data_AF-A0A917PHV5-F1
#
_entry.id   AF-A0A917PHV5-F1
#
_cell.length_a   1.000
_cell.length_b   1.000
_cell.length_c   1.000
_cell.angle_alpha   90.00
_cell.angle_beta   90.00
_cell.angle_gamma   90.00
#
_symmetry.space_group_name_H-M   'P 1'
#
loop_
_entity.id
_entity.type
_entity.pdbx_description
1 polymer ?
#
loop_
_entity_poly.entity_id
_entity_poly.type
_entity_poly.pdbx_seq_one_letter_code
_entity_poly.pdbx_strand_id
1 'polypeptide(L)'
;MTQTLRDPLRSVRPEDVTHLGLALARYLPAADPAQKNAAKDALVTALVNRFGNTRADHPAGYQASHARWQRAATASGRHVQVLTVTTRGRTVVGLGTGSPLENSLSTHHTYGVPVLPGSALKGLTATFAARHYEGWDRARPDGPFRRVFGWTEEAGLVTFQDALPVPGKWHLHREVMTVHHQAYYGGSDVPPADWDEPVPVPFLSVSGTFTVILSAPPDDEGRDALRAVTELLTRALAEEGLGAKTSSGFGRFEVQSPTTPSDTGSPAPAAPQVTATLPSWLSVVLAPNARWTLQDLRNRQSRIWQAASRLATEAEQGILAPAQARQAAQGILQKFLPLQNIEPKEFRKLPWHATLQALAET
;
A
#
# COMPACT_ATOMS: atom_id res chain seq x y z
N MET A 1 19.78 21.12 -17.89
CA MET A 1 19.21 22.49 -17.83
C MET A 1 20.34 23.45 -18.08
N THR A 2 20.23 24.29 -19.11
CA THR A 2 21.24 25.29 -19.49
C THR A 2 21.31 26.41 -18.45
N GLN A 3 22.50 26.98 -18.25
CA GLN A 3 22.82 28.03 -17.28
C GLN A 3 21.88 29.24 -17.40
N THR A 4 21.44 29.54 -18.63
CA THR A 4 20.50 30.61 -19.01
C THR A 4 19.16 30.55 -18.28
N LEU A 5 18.66 29.36 -17.93
CA LEU A 5 17.38 29.21 -17.19
C LEU A 5 17.55 29.33 -15.67
N ARG A 6 18.79 29.23 -15.15
CA ARG A 6 19.08 29.35 -13.72
C ARG A 6 19.35 30.78 -13.29
N ASP A 7 19.93 31.59 -14.18
CA ASP A 7 20.31 32.97 -13.86
C ASP A 7 19.13 33.86 -13.41
N PRO A 8 17.92 33.79 -14.00
CA PRO A 8 16.76 34.53 -13.50
C PRO A 8 16.32 34.08 -12.09
N LEU A 9 16.51 32.81 -11.76
CA LEU A 9 16.10 32.20 -10.49
C LEU A 9 17.06 32.49 -9.34
N ARG A 10 18.27 33.00 -9.60
CA ARG A 10 19.27 33.33 -8.56
C ARG A 10 18.78 34.40 -7.57
N SER A 11 17.86 35.27 -8.01
CA SER A 11 17.29 36.33 -7.19
C SER A 11 16.18 35.84 -6.26
N VAL A 12 15.61 34.65 -6.52
CA VAL A 12 14.50 34.10 -5.75
C VAL A 12 15.07 33.28 -4.60
N ARG A 13 14.75 33.66 -3.38
CA ARG A 13 15.24 32.96 -2.20
C ARG A 13 14.44 31.67 -2.00
N PRO A 14 15.06 30.56 -1.57
CA PRO A 14 14.34 29.31 -1.32
C PRO A 14 13.19 29.45 -0.33
N GLU A 15 13.28 30.41 0.61
CA GLU A 15 12.24 30.70 1.60
C GLU A 15 10.99 31.35 0.98
N ASP A 16 11.13 32.00 -0.18
CA ASP A 16 10.02 32.65 -0.88
C ASP A 16 9.28 31.69 -1.82
N VAL A 17 9.78 30.45 -1.99
CA VAL A 17 9.19 29.47 -2.89
C VAL A 17 7.87 28.95 -2.31
N THR A 18 6.86 28.86 -3.18
CA THR A 18 5.51 28.36 -2.85
C THR A 18 5.26 26.92 -3.34
N HIS A 19 6.19 26.37 -4.12
CA HIS A 19 6.05 25.05 -4.75
C HIS A 19 7.30 24.20 -4.53
N LEU A 20 7.23 23.27 -3.57
CA LEU A 20 8.36 22.40 -3.19
C LEU A 20 8.96 21.64 -4.37
N GLY A 21 8.14 21.00 -5.21
CA GLY A 21 8.64 20.27 -6.38
C GLY A 21 9.41 21.14 -7.39
N LEU A 22 9.07 22.43 -7.47
CA LEU A 22 9.76 23.37 -8.36
C LEU A 22 11.10 23.76 -7.72
N ALA A 23 11.11 23.98 -6.41
CA ALA A 23 12.32 24.24 -5.64
C ALA A 23 13.35 23.12 -5.82
N LEU A 24 12.93 21.86 -5.62
CA LEU A 24 13.78 20.69 -5.77
C LEU A 24 14.36 20.55 -7.18
N ALA A 25 13.56 20.87 -8.20
CA ALA A 25 13.97 20.71 -9.59
C ALA A 25 14.84 21.85 -10.12
N ARG A 26 14.72 23.07 -9.59
CA ARG A 26 15.24 24.28 -10.27
C ARG A 26 16.07 25.22 -9.38
N TYR A 27 16.01 25.12 -8.06
CA TYR A 27 16.58 26.12 -7.15
C TYR A 27 17.92 25.71 -6.52
N LEU A 28 18.47 24.54 -6.86
CA LEU A 28 19.83 24.20 -6.46
C LEU A 28 20.81 25.12 -7.21
N PRO A 29 21.56 26.00 -6.51
CA PRO A 29 22.51 26.88 -7.16
C PRO A 29 23.62 26.07 -7.85
N ALA A 30 24.19 26.63 -8.92
CA ALA A 30 25.44 26.11 -9.45
C ALA A 30 26.51 26.28 -8.36
N ALA A 31 27.14 25.18 -7.97
CA ALA A 31 28.19 25.14 -6.97
C ALA A 31 29.37 24.35 -7.54
N ASP A 32 30.58 24.70 -7.10
CA ASP A 32 31.77 23.92 -7.39
C ASP A 32 31.58 22.48 -6.86
N PRO A 33 32.17 21.46 -7.51
CA PRO A 33 32.05 20.07 -7.06
C PRO A 33 32.39 19.86 -5.58
N ALA A 34 33.39 20.60 -5.08
CA ALA A 34 33.80 20.58 -3.67
C ALA A 34 32.75 21.15 -2.70
N GLN A 35 31.89 22.06 -3.14
CA GLN A 35 30.86 22.71 -2.32
C GLN A 35 29.44 22.17 -2.58
N LYS A 36 29.31 21.19 -3.49
CA LYS A 36 28.02 20.64 -3.92
C LYS A 36 27.15 20.19 -2.73
N ASN A 37 27.72 19.43 -1.79
CA ASN A 37 26.95 18.91 -0.65
C ASN A 37 26.56 20.02 0.33
N ALA A 38 27.40 21.04 0.53
CA ALA A 38 27.05 22.21 1.34
C ALA A 38 25.90 23.02 0.71
N ALA A 39 25.92 23.21 -0.62
CA ALA A 39 24.83 23.86 -1.34
C ALA A 39 23.52 23.06 -1.28
N LYS A 40 23.59 21.72 -1.38
CA LYS A 40 22.45 20.83 -1.16
C LYS A 40 21.91 20.97 0.26
N ASP A 41 22.80 21.03 1.26
CA ASP A 41 22.44 21.11 2.67
C ASP A 41 21.69 22.41 3.00
N ALA A 42 22.19 23.52 2.48
CA ALA A 42 21.56 24.83 2.63
C ALA A 42 20.16 24.84 2.00
N LEU A 43 20.00 24.30 0.78
CA LEU A 43 18.69 24.21 0.13
C LEU A 43 17.73 23.31 0.90
N VAL A 44 18.17 22.12 1.30
CA VAL A 44 17.37 21.17 2.10
C VAL A 44 16.89 21.83 3.40
N THR A 45 17.78 22.53 4.10
CA THR A 45 17.47 23.24 5.34
C THR A 45 16.43 24.34 5.10
N ALA A 46 16.61 25.16 4.06
CA ALA A 46 15.66 26.22 3.73
C ALA A 46 14.27 25.66 3.37
N LEU A 47 14.20 24.54 2.64
CA LEU A 47 12.93 23.90 2.28
C LEU A 47 12.21 23.30 3.48
N VAL A 48 12.94 22.70 4.44
CA VAL A 48 12.35 22.20 5.69
C VAL A 48 11.78 23.33 6.55
N ASN A 49 12.48 24.48 6.59
CA ASN A 49 11.99 25.65 7.29
C ASN A 49 10.75 26.27 6.62
N ARG A 50 10.66 26.16 5.28
CA ARG A 50 9.57 26.73 4.49
C ARG A 50 8.32 25.85 4.42
N PHE A 51 8.48 24.54 4.30
CA PHE A 51 7.40 23.61 3.97
C PHE A 51 7.15 22.57 5.06
N GLY A 52 5.87 22.22 5.24
CA GLY A 52 5.46 21.03 5.98
C GLY A 52 5.30 21.23 7.48
N ASN A 53 5.22 22.45 8.01
CA ASN A 53 5.00 22.63 9.45
C ASN A 53 3.58 23.07 9.77
N THR A 54 2.89 23.70 8.81
CA THR A 54 1.52 24.19 8.98
C THR A 54 0.69 24.05 7.71
N ARG A 55 -0.64 24.18 7.84
CA ARG A 55 -1.55 24.27 6.69
C ARG A 55 -1.28 25.49 5.81
N ALA A 56 -0.75 26.58 6.38
CA ALA A 56 -0.43 27.79 5.63
C ALA A 56 0.77 27.61 4.68
N ASP A 57 1.59 26.57 4.90
CA ASP A 57 2.75 26.26 4.07
C ASP A 57 2.36 25.55 2.77
N HIS A 58 1.12 25.09 2.65
CA HIS A 58 0.61 24.49 1.44
C HIS A 58 0.24 25.56 0.41
N PRO A 59 0.50 25.33 -0.90
CA PRO A 59 0.04 26.26 -1.91
C PRO A 59 -1.48 26.41 -1.91
N ALA A 60 -1.91 27.63 -2.22
CA ALA A 60 -3.30 28.03 -2.23
C ALA A 60 -4.16 27.06 -3.05
N GLY A 61 -5.33 26.72 -2.52
CA GLY A 61 -6.29 25.85 -3.19
C GLY A 61 -6.03 24.34 -3.06
N TYR A 62 -4.89 23.89 -2.48
CA TYR A 62 -4.62 22.46 -2.31
C TYR A 62 -5.73 21.74 -1.54
N GLN A 63 -6.18 22.30 -0.42
CA GLN A 63 -7.25 21.70 0.38
C GLN A 63 -8.56 21.58 -0.40
N ALA A 64 -8.94 22.62 -1.15
CA ALA A 64 -10.15 22.57 -1.97
C ALA A 64 -10.01 21.50 -3.07
N SER A 65 -8.82 21.35 -3.65
CA SER A 65 -8.52 20.31 -4.62
C SER A 65 -8.56 18.91 -4.02
N HIS A 66 -7.96 18.70 -2.84
CA HIS A 66 -7.98 17.43 -2.12
C HIS A 66 -9.41 16.99 -1.81
N ALA A 67 -10.25 17.92 -1.34
CA ALA A 67 -11.67 17.65 -1.10
C ALA A 67 -12.45 17.36 -2.39
N ARG A 68 -12.19 18.09 -3.49
CA ARG A 68 -12.81 17.80 -4.80
C ARG A 68 -12.40 16.42 -5.33
N TRP A 69 -11.13 16.07 -5.20
CA TRP A 69 -10.58 14.80 -5.63
C TRP A 69 -11.23 13.62 -4.90
N GLN A 70 -11.38 13.69 -3.56
CA GLN A 70 -12.12 12.67 -2.79
C GLN A 70 -13.60 12.57 -3.20
N ARG A 71 -14.27 13.71 -3.40
CA ARG A 71 -15.68 13.73 -3.87
C ARG A 71 -15.83 13.13 -5.26
N ALA A 72 -14.93 13.46 -6.18
CA ALA A 72 -14.95 12.91 -7.54
C ALA A 72 -14.73 11.39 -7.55
N ALA A 73 -13.84 10.88 -6.69
CA ALA A 73 -13.66 9.44 -6.53
C ALA A 73 -14.94 8.77 -6.01
N THR A 74 -15.50 9.27 -4.91
CA THR A 74 -16.71 8.68 -4.30
C THR A 74 -17.97 8.80 -5.17
N ALA A 75 -18.07 9.82 -6.02
CA ALA A 75 -19.17 10.01 -6.96
C ALA A 75 -18.98 9.28 -8.31
N SER A 76 -17.95 8.45 -8.46
CA SER A 76 -17.60 7.82 -9.75
C SER A 76 -18.52 6.68 -10.19
N GLY A 77 -19.47 6.24 -9.36
CA GLY A 77 -20.30 5.05 -9.62
C GLY A 77 -19.53 3.73 -9.55
N ARG A 78 -18.30 3.75 -9.06
CA ARG A 78 -17.42 2.58 -8.84
C ARG A 78 -17.47 2.15 -7.37
N HIS A 79 -17.02 0.94 -7.08
CA HIS A 79 -16.64 0.62 -5.71
C HIS A 79 -15.38 1.40 -5.34
N VAL A 80 -15.41 2.11 -4.22
CA VAL A 80 -14.30 2.97 -3.77
C VAL A 80 -13.99 2.71 -2.31
N GLN A 81 -12.71 2.52 -2.03
CA GLN A 81 -12.18 2.47 -0.68
C GLN A 81 -11.26 3.67 -0.47
N VAL A 82 -11.61 4.49 0.52
CA VAL A 82 -10.76 5.58 1.00
C VAL A 82 -10.09 5.10 2.28
N LEU A 83 -8.76 5.20 2.33
CA LEU A 83 -7.95 4.85 3.49
C LEU A 83 -7.17 6.08 3.96
N THR A 84 -7.04 6.21 5.27
CA THR A 84 -6.16 7.20 5.90
C THR A 84 -4.94 6.46 6.42
N VAL A 85 -3.76 6.74 5.85
CA VAL A 85 -2.51 6.07 6.21
C VAL A 85 -1.54 7.07 6.81
N THR A 86 -0.94 6.76 7.95
CA THR A 86 0.01 7.63 8.64
C THR A 86 1.38 6.96 8.71
N THR A 87 2.44 7.70 8.42
CA THR A 87 3.81 7.20 8.57
C THR A 87 4.11 6.92 10.05
N ARG A 88 4.63 5.73 10.39
CA ARG A 88 5.15 5.42 11.73
C ARG A 88 6.42 6.19 12.06
N GLY A 89 7.24 6.39 11.04
CA GLY A 89 8.48 7.17 11.11
C GLY A 89 8.56 8.12 9.93
N ARG A 90 9.69 8.12 9.25
CA ARG A 90 9.93 8.93 8.05
C ARG A 90 9.86 8.03 6.82
N THR A 91 9.37 8.56 5.70
CA THR A 91 9.38 7.89 4.40
C THR A 91 10.17 8.73 3.40
N VAL A 92 10.80 8.04 2.46
CA VAL A 92 11.57 8.65 1.38
C VAL A 92 11.03 8.06 0.09
N VAL A 93 10.38 8.85 -0.74
CA VAL A 93 9.82 8.39 -2.01
C VAL A 93 10.38 9.24 -3.13
N GLY A 94 10.86 8.61 -4.20
CA GLY A 94 11.44 9.32 -5.35
C GLY A 94 12.95 9.54 -5.30
N LEU A 95 13.67 8.89 -4.37
CA LEU A 95 15.13 9.05 -4.20
C LEU A 95 15.92 8.81 -5.49
N GLY A 96 15.46 7.90 -6.37
CA GLY A 96 16.09 7.60 -7.66
C GLY A 96 15.54 8.39 -8.86
N THR A 97 14.66 9.37 -8.67
CA THR A 97 14.19 10.21 -9.78
C THR A 97 15.26 11.25 -10.12
N GLY A 98 15.59 11.37 -11.42
CA GLY A 98 16.61 12.29 -11.90
C GLY A 98 16.31 13.74 -11.47
N SER A 99 17.10 14.24 -10.53
CA SER A 99 16.97 15.58 -9.95
C SER A 99 18.36 16.18 -9.76
N PRO A 100 18.53 17.51 -9.82
CA PRO A 100 19.81 18.16 -9.48
C PRO A 100 20.31 17.80 -8.08
N LEU A 101 19.40 17.45 -7.16
CA LEU A 101 19.74 16.98 -5.82
C LEU A 101 20.22 15.52 -5.79
N GLU A 102 20.06 14.75 -6.87
CA GLU A 102 20.30 13.31 -7.01
C GLU A 102 19.45 12.42 -6.08
N ASN A 103 18.87 13.02 -5.03
CA ASN A 103 18.03 12.43 -4.00
C ASN A 103 16.70 13.20 -3.92
N SER A 104 15.79 12.92 -4.85
CA SER A 104 14.53 13.69 -4.94
C SER A 104 13.43 13.15 -4.02
N LEU A 105 12.42 13.99 -3.83
CA LEU A 105 11.15 13.63 -3.22
C LEU A 105 10.06 13.66 -4.30
N SER A 106 9.20 12.64 -4.36
CA SER A 106 8.04 12.64 -5.24
C SER A 106 7.03 13.69 -4.78
N THR A 107 6.79 14.71 -5.61
CA THR A 107 5.85 15.80 -5.32
C THR A 107 4.75 15.90 -6.37
N HIS A 108 3.56 16.29 -5.95
CA HIS A 108 2.45 16.59 -6.85
C HIS A 108 2.82 17.74 -7.79
N HIS A 109 2.63 17.56 -9.09
CA HIS A 109 3.09 18.51 -10.10
C HIS A 109 2.50 19.93 -9.93
N THR A 110 1.21 20.04 -9.58
CA THR A 110 0.51 21.33 -9.46
C THR A 110 0.63 21.97 -8.09
N TYR A 111 0.76 21.17 -7.03
CA TYR A 111 0.62 21.63 -5.64
C TYR A 111 1.91 21.46 -4.84
N GLY A 112 2.97 20.88 -5.40
CA GLY A 112 4.26 20.70 -4.74
C GLY A 112 4.25 19.81 -3.50
N VAL A 113 3.10 19.38 -2.99
CA VAL A 113 3.00 18.52 -1.81
C VAL A 113 3.65 17.16 -2.07
N PRO A 114 4.24 16.51 -1.07
CA PRO A 114 4.78 15.16 -1.26
C PRO A 114 3.67 14.18 -1.60
N VAL A 115 3.93 13.22 -2.48
CA VAL A 115 2.96 12.20 -2.87
C VAL A 115 3.55 10.81 -2.72
N LEU A 116 2.70 9.82 -2.40
CA LEU A 116 3.04 8.42 -2.55
C LEU A 116 2.45 7.95 -3.89
N PRO A 117 3.27 7.64 -4.91
CA PRO A 117 2.74 7.29 -6.22
C PRO A 117 1.86 6.04 -6.16
N GLY A 118 0.73 6.06 -6.86
CA GLY A 118 -0.20 4.94 -6.98
C GLY A 118 0.47 3.71 -7.60
N SER A 119 1.42 3.92 -8.51
CA SER A 119 2.27 2.86 -9.07
C SER A 119 3.15 2.19 -8.01
N ALA A 120 3.69 2.97 -7.06
CA ALA A 120 4.49 2.44 -5.96
C ALA A 120 3.61 1.64 -4.98
N LEU A 121 2.42 2.15 -4.65
CA LEU A 121 1.44 1.42 -3.83
C LEU A 121 1.01 0.11 -4.48
N LYS A 122 0.71 0.14 -5.79
CA LYS A 122 0.38 -1.05 -6.57
C LYS A 122 1.52 -2.06 -6.57
N GLY A 123 2.75 -1.59 -6.83
CA GLY A 123 3.95 -2.43 -6.85
C GLY A 123 4.22 -3.10 -5.50
N LEU A 124 4.16 -2.34 -4.41
CA LEU A 124 4.30 -2.86 -3.05
C LEU A 124 3.25 -3.94 -2.77
N THR A 125 1.98 -3.67 -3.05
CA THR A 125 0.88 -4.61 -2.81
C THR A 125 1.05 -5.89 -3.63
N ALA A 126 1.42 -5.75 -4.91
CA ALA A 126 1.64 -6.87 -5.80
C ALA A 126 2.81 -7.76 -5.36
N THR A 127 3.95 -7.15 -5.00
CA THR A 127 5.12 -7.87 -4.50
C THR A 127 4.84 -8.55 -3.17
N PHE A 128 4.16 -7.87 -2.25
CA PHE A 128 3.75 -8.45 -0.97
C PHE A 128 2.83 -9.67 -1.18
N ALA A 129 1.82 -9.54 -2.05
CA ALA A 129 0.92 -10.64 -2.36
C ALA A 129 1.67 -11.86 -2.91
N ALA A 130 2.54 -11.67 -3.90
CA ALA A 130 3.30 -12.74 -4.53
C ALA A 130 4.30 -13.43 -3.58
N ARG A 131 4.78 -12.75 -2.53
CA ARG A 131 5.73 -13.31 -1.56
C ARG A 131 5.05 -14.10 -0.43
N HIS A 132 3.91 -13.62 0.04
CA HIS A 132 3.30 -14.10 1.28
C HIS A 132 2.07 -14.98 1.08
N TYR A 133 1.52 -15.04 -0.14
CA TYR A 133 0.28 -15.76 -0.41
C TYR A 133 0.44 -16.73 -1.58
N GLU A 134 0.23 -18.01 -1.30
CA GLU A 134 0.25 -19.05 -2.31
C GLU A 134 -0.79 -18.76 -3.41
N GLY A 135 -0.39 -18.96 -4.67
CA GLY A 135 -1.25 -18.73 -5.83
C GLY A 135 -1.32 -17.29 -6.32
N TRP A 136 -0.72 -16.33 -5.60
CA TRP A 136 -0.55 -14.94 -6.06
C TRP A 136 0.73 -14.73 -6.87
N ASP A 137 1.33 -15.82 -7.35
CA ASP A 137 2.53 -15.77 -8.18
C ASP A 137 2.26 -15.01 -9.48
N ARG A 138 3.18 -14.10 -9.82
CA ARG A 138 3.13 -13.36 -11.08
C ARG A 138 3.15 -14.27 -12.32
N ALA A 139 3.76 -15.45 -12.20
CA ALA A 139 3.90 -16.42 -13.28
C ALA A 139 2.66 -17.29 -13.51
N ARG A 140 1.67 -17.28 -12.60
CA ARG A 140 0.45 -18.08 -12.76
C ARG A 140 -0.58 -17.35 -13.63
N PRO A 141 -0.93 -17.87 -14.82
CA PRO A 141 -1.83 -17.19 -15.74
C PRO A 141 -3.28 -17.11 -15.23
N ASP A 142 -3.74 -18.10 -14.46
CA ASP A 142 -5.11 -18.17 -13.92
C ASP A 142 -5.21 -17.71 -12.45
N GLY A 143 -4.16 -17.06 -11.95
CA GLY A 143 -4.07 -16.61 -10.56
C GLY A 143 -4.79 -15.28 -10.29
N PRO A 144 -5.16 -15.00 -9.02
CA PRO A 144 -5.75 -13.72 -8.61
C PRO A 144 -4.84 -12.52 -8.93
N PHE A 145 -3.53 -12.71 -9.04
CA PHE A 145 -2.57 -11.66 -9.37
C PHE A 145 -2.90 -10.95 -10.69
N ARG A 146 -3.07 -11.73 -11.77
CA ARG A 146 -3.35 -11.19 -13.11
C ARG A 146 -4.65 -10.40 -13.12
N ARG A 147 -5.69 -10.93 -12.47
CA ARG A 147 -7.00 -10.27 -12.44
C ARG A 147 -6.99 -8.95 -11.66
N VAL A 148 -6.29 -8.91 -10.53
CA VAL A 148 -6.25 -7.74 -9.65
C VAL A 148 -5.29 -6.66 -10.18
N PHE A 149 -4.08 -7.05 -10.57
CA PHE A 149 -3.02 -6.11 -10.95
C PHE A 149 -2.84 -5.94 -12.46
N GLY A 150 -3.44 -6.81 -13.27
CA GLY A 150 -3.35 -6.80 -14.73
C GLY A 150 -2.13 -7.56 -15.27
N TRP A 151 -2.07 -7.62 -16.59
CA TRP A 151 -0.97 -8.16 -17.39
C TRP A 151 -0.69 -7.26 -18.60
N THR A 152 0.20 -7.68 -19.50
CA THR A 152 0.54 -6.94 -20.72
C THR A 152 -0.67 -6.61 -21.58
N GLU A 153 -1.64 -7.53 -21.70
CA GLU A 153 -2.80 -7.40 -22.57
C GLU A 153 -4.11 -7.14 -21.80
N GLU A 154 -4.06 -7.10 -20.46
CA GLU A 154 -5.24 -7.03 -19.61
C GLU A 154 -5.08 -6.01 -18.49
N ALA A 155 -6.04 -5.08 -18.37
CA ALA A 155 -6.08 -4.16 -17.25
C ALA A 155 -6.48 -4.89 -15.96
N GLY A 156 -5.83 -4.55 -14.85
CA GLY A 156 -6.22 -5.02 -13.52
C GLY A 156 -7.53 -4.39 -13.06
N LEU A 157 -8.30 -5.11 -12.26
CA LEU A 157 -9.58 -4.64 -11.73
C LEU A 157 -9.46 -3.42 -10.80
N VAL A 158 -8.35 -3.31 -10.06
CA VAL A 158 -8.19 -2.28 -9.02
C VAL A 158 -7.29 -1.14 -9.49
N THR A 159 -7.83 0.07 -9.46
CA THR A 159 -7.10 1.32 -9.71
C THR A 159 -6.54 1.88 -8.41
N PHE A 160 -5.23 2.15 -8.39
CA PHE A 160 -4.51 2.81 -7.30
C PHE A 160 -4.27 4.26 -7.69
N GLN A 161 -4.90 5.21 -7.01
CA GLN A 161 -4.59 6.62 -7.19
C GLN A 161 -3.36 7.01 -6.37
N ASP A 162 -2.70 8.10 -6.75
CA ASP A 162 -1.62 8.69 -5.94
C ASP A 162 -2.16 9.06 -4.55
N ALA A 163 -1.44 8.67 -3.50
CA ALA A 163 -1.81 9.07 -2.15
C ALA A 163 -1.40 10.52 -1.92
N LEU A 164 -2.39 11.35 -1.60
CA LEU A 164 -2.20 12.76 -1.35
C LEU A 164 -2.20 13.05 0.15
N PRO A 165 -1.30 13.89 0.66
CA PRO A 165 -1.20 14.18 2.09
C PRO A 165 -2.46 14.90 2.55
N VAL A 166 -3.00 14.52 3.70
CA VAL A 166 -4.09 15.26 4.32
C VAL A 166 -3.61 16.70 4.56
N PRO A 167 -4.39 17.73 4.15
CA PRO A 167 -3.96 19.12 4.28
C PRO A 167 -3.52 19.48 5.70
N GLY A 168 -2.29 19.99 5.85
CA GLY A 168 -1.68 20.35 7.13
C GLY A 168 -1.23 19.16 8.00
N LYS A 169 -1.12 17.95 7.45
CA LYS A 169 -0.76 16.73 8.19
C LYS A 169 0.49 16.03 7.64
N TRP A 170 1.45 16.76 7.11
CA TRP A 170 2.74 16.21 6.70
C TRP A 170 3.86 17.19 7.05
N HIS A 171 5.03 16.64 7.35
CA HIS A 171 6.25 17.36 7.70
C HIS A 171 7.42 16.91 6.87
N LEU A 172 8.24 17.88 6.47
CA LEU A 172 9.48 17.66 5.76
C LEU A 172 10.62 17.58 6.77
N HIS A 173 11.54 16.64 6.59
CA HIS A 173 12.69 16.45 7.47
C HIS A 173 13.97 16.50 6.66
N ARG A 174 14.98 17.14 7.24
CA ARG A 174 16.36 17.04 6.76
C ARG A 174 16.97 15.75 7.28
N GLU A 175 17.56 14.99 6.38
CA GLU A 175 18.32 13.79 6.67
C GLU A 175 19.74 13.91 6.14
N VAL A 176 20.63 13.08 6.67
CA VAL A 176 22.00 12.95 6.18
C VAL A 176 22.32 11.48 6.03
N MET A 177 22.89 11.10 4.89
CA MET A 177 23.52 9.79 4.72
C MET A 177 25.02 9.99 4.54
N THR A 178 25.81 9.18 5.24
CA THR A 178 27.26 9.27 5.19
C THR A 178 27.79 8.06 4.43
N VAL A 179 28.49 8.30 3.32
CA VAL A 179 29.18 7.23 2.57
C VAL A 179 30.65 7.29 2.96
N HIS A 180 31.16 6.20 3.50
CA HIS A 180 32.57 6.09 3.91
C HIS A 180 33.47 5.73 2.72
N HIS A 181 33.08 4.75 1.89
CA HIS A 181 33.95 4.26 0.80
C HIS A 181 33.43 4.64 -0.59
N GLN A 182 33.31 5.93 -0.90
CA GLN A 182 32.75 6.38 -2.19
C GLN A 182 33.54 5.85 -3.40
N ALA A 183 34.87 5.80 -3.32
CA ALA A 183 35.72 5.31 -4.39
C ALA A 183 35.43 3.83 -4.70
N TYR A 184 35.34 3.00 -3.66
CA TYR A 184 34.99 1.59 -3.78
C TYR A 184 33.59 1.37 -4.39
N TYR A 185 32.57 2.05 -3.87
CA TYR A 185 31.21 1.95 -4.41
C TYR A 185 31.03 2.57 -5.81
N GLY A 186 31.90 3.51 -6.19
CA GLY A 186 31.94 4.14 -7.50
C GLY A 186 32.56 3.28 -8.61
N GLY A 187 32.99 2.04 -8.30
CA GLY A 187 33.58 1.12 -9.27
C GLY A 187 35.06 1.40 -9.56
N SER A 188 35.75 2.16 -8.70
CA SER A 188 37.22 2.25 -8.77
C SER A 188 37.85 1.04 -8.08
N ASP A 189 39.03 0.62 -8.56
CA ASP A 189 39.78 -0.53 -8.06
C ASP A 189 40.49 -0.24 -6.72
N VAL A 190 39.94 0.68 -5.94
CA VAL A 190 40.46 1.11 -4.64
C VAL A 190 39.75 0.29 -3.57
N PRO A 191 40.46 -0.58 -2.82
CA PRO A 191 39.87 -1.32 -1.72
C PRO A 191 39.40 -0.35 -0.63
N PRO A 192 38.29 -0.67 0.08
CA PRO A 192 37.77 0.18 1.14
C PRO A 192 38.81 0.27 2.27
N ALA A 193 39.10 1.48 2.72
CA ALA A 193 40.08 1.72 3.78
C ALA A 193 39.42 2.34 5.02
N ASP A 194 39.83 1.90 6.21
CA ASP A 194 39.25 2.35 7.49
C ASP A 194 39.48 3.85 7.77
N TRP A 195 40.36 4.51 7.02
CA TRP A 195 40.65 5.95 7.12
C TRP A 195 39.98 6.80 6.02
N ASP A 196 39.07 6.23 5.24
CA ASP A 196 38.31 7.00 4.26
C ASP A 196 37.40 8.02 4.98
N GLU A 197 37.50 9.29 4.57
CA GLU A 197 36.72 10.35 5.19
C GLU A 197 35.21 10.19 4.89
N PRO A 198 34.34 10.29 5.90
CA PRO A 198 32.91 10.25 5.70
C PRO A 198 32.44 11.43 4.84
N VAL A 199 31.71 11.16 3.75
CA VAL A 199 31.10 12.21 2.92
C VAL A 199 29.61 12.32 3.25
N PRO A 200 29.17 13.37 3.98
CA PRO A 200 27.76 13.57 4.33
C PRO A 200 26.99 14.06 3.10
N VAL A 201 25.92 13.36 2.76
CA VAL A 201 25.01 13.70 1.67
C VAL A 201 23.63 13.99 2.27
N PRO A 202 23.20 15.28 2.28
CA PRO A 202 21.90 15.64 2.80
C PRO A 202 20.79 15.24 1.83
N PHE A 203 19.64 14.84 2.36
CA PHE A 203 18.43 14.53 1.58
C PHE A 203 17.16 14.84 2.37
N LEU A 204 16.02 14.74 1.70
CA LEU A 204 14.71 15.00 2.30
C LEU A 204 13.96 13.70 2.59
N SER A 205 13.31 13.67 3.75
CA SER A 205 12.30 12.66 4.08
C SER A 205 11.01 13.32 4.55
N VAL A 206 9.92 12.57 4.55
CA VAL A 206 8.59 13.07 4.92
C VAL A 206 7.99 12.20 6.01
N SER A 207 7.35 12.82 6.99
CA SER A 207 6.35 12.15 7.82
C SER A 207 4.98 12.76 7.55
N GLY A 208 3.91 11.99 7.73
CA GLY A 208 2.57 12.56 7.59
C GLY A 208 1.47 11.53 7.44
N THR A 209 0.26 12.06 7.35
CA THR A 209 -0.97 11.33 7.06
C THR A 209 -1.36 11.57 5.61
N PHE A 210 -1.63 10.50 4.88
CA PHE A 210 -1.99 10.48 3.47
C PHE A 210 -3.36 9.85 3.28
N THR A 211 -4.14 10.38 2.35
CA THR A 211 -5.34 9.73 1.85
C THR A 211 -4.95 8.84 0.67
N VAL A 212 -5.27 7.55 0.77
CA VAL A 212 -5.16 6.58 -0.32
C VAL A 212 -6.57 6.31 -0.86
N ILE A 213 -6.72 6.31 -2.18
CA ILE A 213 -7.98 5.97 -2.85
C ILE A 213 -7.75 4.78 -3.77
N LEU A 214 -8.52 3.72 -3.52
CA LEU A 214 -8.61 2.54 -4.37
C LEU A 214 -10.00 2.49 -4.99
N SER A 215 -10.10 2.08 -6.26
CA SER A 215 -11.41 1.89 -6.89
C SER A 215 -11.45 0.68 -7.83
N ALA A 216 -12.63 0.07 -7.94
CA ALA A 216 -12.88 -1.11 -8.77
C ALA A 216 -14.25 -1.00 -9.48
N PRO A 217 -14.53 -1.79 -10.53
CA PRO A 217 -15.86 -1.84 -11.15
C PRO A 217 -16.97 -2.10 -10.11
N PRO A 218 -18.21 -1.65 -10.37
CA PRO A 218 -19.33 -1.76 -9.41
C PRO A 218 -19.98 -3.15 -9.35
N ASP A 219 -19.34 -4.17 -9.93
CA ASP A 219 -19.77 -5.56 -9.88
C ASP A 219 -19.18 -6.29 -8.66
N ASP A 220 -19.68 -7.49 -8.40
CA ASP A 220 -19.24 -8.30 -7.27
C ASP A 220 -17.75 -8.65 -7.34
N GLU A 221 -17.22 -8.84 -8.56
CA GLU A 221 -15.83 -9.15 -8.77
C GLU A 221 -14.91 -7.95 -8.41
N GLY A 222 -15.30 -6.74 -8.81
CA GLY A 222 -14.62 -5.51 -8.42
C GLY A 222 -14.69 -5.28 -6.92
N ARG A 223 -15.83 -5.56 -6.28
CA ARG A 223 -16.01 -5.49 -4.82
C ARG A 223 -15.03 -6.41 -4.09
N ASP A 224 -14.94 -7.67 -4.53
CA ASP A 224 -14.09 -8.69 -3.95
C ASP A 224 -12.60 -8.36 -4.14
N ALA A 225 -12.23 -7.94 -5.34
CA ALA A 225 -10.87 -7.51 -5.66
C ALA A 225 -10.44 -6.29 -4.82
N LEU A 226 -11.32 -5.30 -4.66
CA LEU A 226 -11.07 -4.12 -3.86
C LEU A 226 -10.84 -4.46 -2.39
N ARG A 227 -11.64 -5.37 -1.83
CA ARG A 227 -11.50 -5.84 -0.45
C ARG A 227 -10.16 -6.55 -0.24
N ALA A 228 -9.82 -7.50 -1.13
CA ALA A 228 -8.55 -8.22 -1.07
C ALA A 228 -7.35 -7.28 -1.17
N VAL A 229 -7.37 -6.34 -2.12
CA VAL A 229 -6.31 -5.34 -2.27
C VAL A 229 -6.19 -4.44 -1.05
N THR A 230 -7.30 -4.03 -0.44
CA THR A 230 -7.30 -3.18 0.75
C THR A 230 -6.57 -3.87 1.91
N GLU A 231 -6.84 -5.16 2.14
CA GLU A 231 -6.19 -5.96 3.16
C GLU A 231 -4.69 -6.15 2.87
N LEU A 232 -4.36 -6.55 1.63
CA LEU A 232 -2.98 -6.73 1.19
C LEU A 232 -2.17 -5.44 1.32
N LEU A 233 -2.71 -4.31 0.87
CA LEU A 233 -2.05 -3.01 0.94
C LEU A 233 -1.84 -2.59 2.40
N THR A 234 -2.85 -2.79 3.26
CA THR A 234 -2.76 -2.47 4.69
C THR A 234 -1.62 -3.21 5.36
N ARG A 235 -1.51 -4.52 5.11
CA ARG A 235 -0.43 -5.35 5.62
C ARG A 235 0.93 -4.98 5.03
N ALA A 236 1.00 -4.81 3.71
CA ALA A 236 2.24 -4.47 3.02
C ALA A 236 2.84 -3.14 3.53
N LEU A 237 1.99 -2.14 3.73
CA LEU A 237 2.37 -0.84 4.29
C LEU A 237 2.90 -0.93 5.73
N ALA A 238 2.35 -1.84 6.54
CA ALA A 238 2.74 -2.04 7.93
C ALA A 238 4.01 -2.90 8.08
N GLU A 239 4.17 -3.94 7.26
CA GLU A 239 5.22 -4.97 7.39
C GLU A 239 6.46 -4.65 6.53
N GLU A 240 6.29 -4.34 5.25
CA GLU A 240 7.40 -4.12 4.29
C GLU A 240 7.68 -2.63 4.03
N GLY A 241 6.64 -1.80 4.11
CA GLY A 241 6.73 -0.36 3.92
C GLY A 241 6.92 0.08 2.47
N LEU A 242 6.77 1.38 2.24
CA LEU A 242 6.86 2.03 0.93
C LEU A 242 7.99 3.06 0.90
N GLY A 243 8.76 3.06 -0.18
CA GLY A 243 9.80 4.05 -0.45
C GLY A 243 11.21 3.44 -0.46
N ALA A 244 12.21 4.31 -0.43
CA ALA A 244 13.61 3.94 -0.31
C ALA A 244 13.99 3.68 1.15
N LYS A 245 15.10 2.95 1.35
CA LYS A 245 15.72 2.70 2.67
C LYS A 245 14.80 1.99 3.68
N THR A 246 13.90 1.13 3.19
CA THR A 246 12.99 0.34 4.03
C THR A 246 13.72 -0.65 4.95
N SER A 247 14.90 -1.14 4.55
CA SER A 247 15.77 -1.98 5.39
C SER A 247 16.34 -1.23 6.60
N SER A 248 16.46 0.10 6.51
CA SER A 248 16.91 0.97 7.61
C SER A 248 15.75 1.53 8.43
N GLY A 249 14.54 0.99 8.28
CA GLY A 249 13.36 1.37 9.05
C GLY A 249 12.49 2.49 8.45
N PHE A 250 12.84 3.05 7.28
CA PHE A 250 12.01 4.05 6.62
C PHE A 250 10.74 3.44 6.01
N GLY A 251 9.72 4.28 5.83
CA GLY A 251 8.57 3.96 4.99
C GLY A 251 7.57 2.98 5.60
N ARG A 252 7.54 2.82 6.93
CA ARG A 252 6.47 2.05 7.61
C ARG A 252 5.25 2.92 7.87
N PHE A 253 4.05 2.36 7.72
CA PHE A 253 2.80 3.09 7.88
C PHE A 253 1.81 2.34 8.77
N GLU A 254 0.86 3.09 9.31
CA GLU A 254 -0.35 2.62 9.99
C GLU A 254 -1.57 3.04 9.20
N VAL A 255 -2.49 2.11 8.99
CA VAL A 255 -3.75 2.38 8.32
C VAL A 255 -4.82 2.56 9.40
N GLN A 256 -5.48 3.72 9.41
CA GLN A 256 -6.67 3.92 10.22
C GLN A 256 -7.84 3.23 9.52
N SER A 257 -8.46 2.27 10.19
CA SER A 257 -9.72 1.68 9.74
C SER A 257 -10.78 2.80 9.64
N PRO A 258 -11.64 2.81 8.61
CA PRO A 258 -12.70 3.81 8.52
C PRO A 258 -13.60 3.68 9.76
N THR A 259 -13.71 4.78 10.51
CA THR A 259 -14.74 4.90 11.55
C THR A 259 -16.07 4.96 10.84
N THR A 260 -16.87 3.91 10.93
CA THR A 260 -18.30 4.02 10.66
C THR A 260 -18.85 5.12 11.56
N PRO A 261 -19.57 6.14 11.06
CA PRO A 261 -20.16 7.14 11.92
C PRO A 261 -21.13 6.43 12.85
N SER A 262 -20.77 6.37 14.13
CA SER A 262 -21.60 5.85 15.19
C SER A 262 -22.73 6.83 15.44
N ASP A 263 -23.96 6.43 15.13
CA ASP A 263 -25.16 7.08 15.63
C ASP A 263 -25.21 7.00 17.17
N THR A 264 -25.57 8.15 17.75
CA THR A 264 -26.07 8.47 19.09
C THR A 264 -26.23 7.38 20.16
N GLY A 265 -25.63 7.63 21.33
CA GLY A 265 -26.35 7.76 22.61
C GLY A 265 -27.03 6.54 23.25
N SER A 266 -26.38 6.01 24.31
CA SER A 266 -26.94 5.33 25.50
C SER A 266 -27.35 3.85 25.41
N PRO A 267 -27.37 3.12 26.55
CA PRO A 267 -26.22 2.65 27.32
C PRO A 267 -26.02 1.13 27.18
N ALA A 268 -24.86 0.65 27.64
CA ALA A 268 -24.41 -0.74 27.55
C ALA A 268 -25.45 -1.79 27.98
N PRO A 269 -25.47 -2.93 27.28
CA PRO A 269 -25.64 -4.19 27.98
C PRO A 269 -24.48 -5.16 27.70
N ALA A 270 -24.05 -5.76 28.80
CA ALA A 270 -23.51 -7.10 28.96
C ALA A 270 -22.28 -7.53 28.14
N ALA A 271 -21.30 -8.04 28.89
CA ALA A 271 -20.06 -8.67 28.46
C ALA A 271 -20.17 -9.48 27.14
N PRO A 272 -19.20 -9.35 26.22
CA PRO A 272 -19.22 -10.10 24.98
C PRO A 272 -19.12 -11.59 25.28
N GLN A 273 -20.17 -12.32 24.92
CA GLN A 273 -20.07 -13.76 24.72
C GLN A 273 -19.08 -14.00 23.58
N VAL A 274 -18.12 -14.89 23.83
CA VAL A 274 -17.11 -15.31 22.88
C VAL A 274 -17.79 -16.03 21.71
N THR A 275 -18.23 -15.28 20.70
CA THR A 275 -18.50 -15.83 19.37
C THR A 275 -17.16 -16.07 18.72
N ALA A 276 -16.77 -17.35 18.64
CA ALA A 276 -15.56 -17.81 17.98
C ALA A 276 -15.45 -17.20 16.57
N THR A 277 -14.54 -16.25 16.41
CA THR A 277 -14.18 -15.63 15.14
C THR A 277 -13.54 -16.69 14.24
N LEU A 278 -14.22 -17.04 13.15
CA LEU A 278 -13.62 -17.81 12.06
C LEU A 278 -12.38 -17.07 11.52
N PRO A 279 -11.33 -17.77 11.08
CA PRO A 279 -10.16 -17.13 10.47
C PRO A 279 -10.56 -16.24 9.28
N SER A 280 -10.01 -15.03 9.18
CA SER A 280 -10.36 -14.04 8.14
C SER A 280 -10.19 -14.57 6.72
N TRP A 281 -9.21 -15.46 6.50
CA TRP A 281 -8.95 -16.11 5.22
C TRP A 281 -10.12 -17.00 4.74
N LEU A 282 -10.98 -17.48 5.65
CA LEU A 282 -12.18 -18.26 5.32
C LEU A 282 -13.25 -17.41 4.63
N SER A 283 -13.29 -16.10 4.91
CA SER A 283 -14.20 -15.16 4.27
C SER A 283 -13.83 -14.86 2.80
N VAL A 284 -12.59 -15.13 2.40
CA VAL A 284 -12.05 -14.94 1.04
C VAL A 284 -12.47 -16.06 0.08
N VAL A 285 -12.83 -17.24 0.61
CA VAL A 285 -13.27 -18.39 -0.20
C VAL A 285 -14.78 -18.37 -0.44
N LEU A 286 -15.55 -17.71 0.43
CA LEU A 286 -16.99 -17.90 0.55
C LEU A 286 -17.74 -16.57 0.57
N ALA A 287 -17.98 -15.98 -0.61
CA ALA A 287 -18.92 -14.86 -0.73
C ALA A 287 -20.30 -15.26 -0.15
N PRO A 288 -21.00 -14.35 0.57
CA PRO A 288 -22.40 -14.56 0.90
C PRO A 288 -23.23 -14.32 -0.37
N ASN A 289 -24.00 -15.33 -0.78
CA ASN A 289 -25.15 -15.24 -1.71
C ASN A 289 -24.94 -15.48 -3.22
N ALA A 290 -23.98 -16.30 -3.64
CA ALA A 290 -23.97 -16.81 -5.02
C ALA A 290 -24.81 -18.10 -5.15
N ARG A 291 -25.67 -18.20 -6.18
CA ARG A 291 -26.18 -19.48 -6.67
C ARG A 291 -25.03 -20.21 -7.35
N TRP A 292 -24.38 -21.14 -6.65
CA TRP A 292 -23.23 -21.87 -7.16
C TRP A 292 -23.59 -22.88 -8.26
N THR A 293 -22.83 -22.90 -9.36
CA THR A 293 -22.89 -23.99 -10.36
C THR A 293 -21.78 -25.03 -10.12
N LEU A 294 -21.90 -26.23 -10.71
CA LEU A 294 -20.87 -27.26 -10.64
C LEU A 294 -19.56 -26.78 -11.27
N GLN A 295 -19.65 -25.97 -12.33
CA GLN A 295 -18.49 -25.42 -12.98
C GLN A 295 -17.77 -24.42 -12.09
N ASP A 296 -18.50 -23.60 -11.30
CA ASP A 296 -17.89 -22.70 -10.32
C ASP A 296 -17.14 -23.46 -9.22
N LEU A 297 -17.73 -24.56 -8.74
CA LEU A 297 -17.10 -25.43 -7.75
C LEU A 297 -15.85 -26.13 -8.29
N ARG A 298 -15.89 -26.58 -9.57
CA ARG A 298 -14.74 -27.17 -10.26
C ARG A 298 -13.64 -26.13 -10.51
N ASN A 299 -13.99 -24.95 -10.99
CA ASN A 299 -13.05 -23.85 -11.24
C ASN A 299 -12.34 -23.39 -9.96
N ARG A 300 -13.00 -23.52 -8.80
CA ARG A 300 -12.43 -23.17 -7.49
C ARG A 300 -11.99 -24.37 -6.66
N GLN A 301 -11.96 -25.57 -7.24
CA GLN A 301 -11.65 -26.84 -6.55
C GLN A 301 -10.37 -26.76 -5.73
N SER A 302 -9.29 -26.23 -6.31
CA SER A 302 -7.99 -26.15 -5.63
C SER A 302 -8.03 -25.22 -4.41
N ARG A 303 -8.78 -24.11 -4.48
CA ARG A 303 -8.92 -23.15 -3.37
C ARG A 303 -9.80 -23.71 -2.25
N ILE A 304 -10.88 -24.39 -2.60
CA ILE A 304 -11.76 -25.06 -1.62
C ILE A 304 -11.02 -26.22 -0.95
N TRP A 305 -10.21 -26.96 -1.72
CA TRP A 305 -9.36 -28.02 -1.19
C TRP A 305 -8.29 -27.48 -0.24
N GLN A 306 -7.54 -26.44 -0.63
CA GLN A 306 -6.55 -25.79 0.25
C GLN A 306 -7.19 -25.29 1.55
N ALA A 307 -8.41 -24.74 1.47
CA ALA A 307 -9.16 -24.33 2.66
C ALA A 307 -9.52 -25.51 3.56
N ALA A 308 -10.06 -26.59 2.99
CA ALA A 308 -10.42 -27.80 3.73
C ALA A 308 -9.19 -28.46 4.37
N SER A 309 -8.09 -28.58 3.63
CA SER A 309 -6.83 -29.12 4.11
C SER A 309 -6.25 -28.29 5.25
N ARG A 310 -6.26 -26.96 5.12
CA ARG A 310 -5.76 -26.07 6.17
C ARG A 310 -6.59 -26.17 7.45
N LEU A 311 -7.92 -26.23 7.34
CA LEU A 311 -8.80 -26.46 8.48
C LEU A 311 -8.51 -27.80 9.17
N ALA A 312 -8.30 -28.87 8.39
CA ALA A 312 -7.92 -30.18 8.93
C ALA A 312 -6.59 -30.11 9.69
N THR A 313 -5.57 -29.51 9.07
CA THR A 313 -4.24 -29.37 9.67
C THR A 313 -4.26 -28.51 10.94
N GLU A 314 -4.97 -27.38 10.93
CA GLU A 314 -5.10 -26.50 12.11
C GLU A 314 -5.86 -27.19 13.26
N ALA A 315 -6.83 -28.06 12.95
CA ALA A 315 -7.52 -28.89 13.94
C ALA A 315 -6.62 -30.00 14.51
N GLU A 316 -5.88 -30.72 13.65
CA GLU A 316 -4.93 -31.77 14.06
C GLU A 316 -3.79 -31.21 14.92
N GLN A 317 -3.32 -30.01 14.62
CA GLN A 317 -2.25 -29.32 15.37
C GLN A 317 -2.76 -28.65 16.65
N GLY A 318 -4.06 -28.73 16.95
CA GLY A 318 -4.67 -28.10 18.13
C GLY A 318 -4.68 -26.58 18.10
N ILE A 319 -4.44 -25.97 16.93
CA ILE A 319 -4.48 -24.50 16.73
C ILE A 319 -5.94 -24.02 16.75
N LEU A 320 -6.85 -24.83 16.20
CA LEU A 320 -8.30 -24.63 16.30
C LEU A 320 -8.91 -25.65 17.25
N ALA A 321 -9.80 -25.20 18.13
CA ALA A 321 -10.57 -26.12 18.95
C ALA A 321 -11.47 -27.00 18.04
N PRO A 322 -11.71 -28.28 18.38
CA PRO A 322 -12.53 -29.18 17.55
C PRO A 322 -13.91 -28.61 17.21
N ALA A 323 -14.56 -27.94 18.18
CA ALA A 323 -15.84 -27.28 17.96
C ALA A 323 -15.78 -26.13 16.93
N GLN A 324 -14.66 -25.40 16.86
CA GLN A 324 -14.44 -24.31 15.90
C GLN A 324 -14.19 -24.86 14.50
N ALA A 325 -13.38 -25.92 14.39
CA ALA A 325 -13.14 -26.61 13.12
C ALA A 325 -14.45 -27.20 12.56
N ARG A 326 -15.26 -27.82 13.42
CA ARG A 326 -16.59 -28.35 13.07
C ARG A 326 -17.53 -27.26 12.59
N GLN A 327 -17.63 -26.15 13.32
CA GLN A 327 -18.48 -25.02 12.96
C GLN A 327 -18.05 -24.39 11.63
N ALA A 328 -16.73 -24.27 11.39
CA ALA A 328 -16.19 -23.78 10.12
C ALA A 328 -16.53 -24.72 8.94
N ALA A 329 -16.34 -26.03 9.13
CA ALA A 329 -16.64 -27.04 8.12
C ALA A 329 -18.14 -27.10 7.78
N GLN A 330 -19.01 -27.05 8.79
CA GLN A 330 -20.46 -26.96 8.61
C GLN A 330 -20.87 -25.67 7.90
N GLY A 331 -20.26 -24.53 8.24
CA GLY A 331 -20.51 -23.25 7.57
C GLY A 331 -20.12 -23.27 6.08
N ILE A 332 -19.04 -23.96 5.72
CA ILE A 332 -18.66 -24.16 4.32
C ILE A 332 -19.68 -25.04 3.60
N LEU A 333 -20.02 -26.21 4.17
CA LEU A 333 -20.97 -27.15 3.56
C LEU A 333 -22.36 -26.54 3.40
N GLN A 334 -22.86 -25.80 4.40
CA GLN A 334 -24.17 -25.13 4.34
C GLN A 334 -24.24 -24.06 3.24
N LYS A 335 -23.13 -23.37 2.93
CA LYS A 335 -23.09 -22.42 1.82
C LYS A 335 -23.22 -23.09 0.44
N PHE A 336 -22.85 -24.35 0.36
CA PHE A 336 -23.03 -25.18 -0.82
C PHE A 336 -24.29 -26.04 -0.74
N LEU A 337 -25.17 -25.87 0.26
CA LEU A 337 -26.43 -26.64 0.35
C LEU A 337 -27.59 -26.11 -0.51
N PRO A 338 -27.71 -24.82 -0.90
CA PRO A 338 -28.78 -24.39 -1.79
C PRO A 338 -28.42 -24.74 -3.26
N LEU A 339 -28.24 -26.04 -3.53
CA LEU A 339 -27.97 -26.57 -4.87
C LEU A 339 -29.31 -26.85 -5.55
N GLN A 340 -29.97 -25.82 -6.07
CA GLN A 340 -31.23 -26.03 -6.79
C GLN A 340 -31.04 -26.76 -8.14
N ASN A 341 -29.81 -26.93 -8.64
CA ASN A 341 -29.53 -27.46 -9.99
C ASN A 341 -28.34 -28.43 -10.08
N ILE A 342 -27.95 -29.12 -8.99
CA ILE A 342 -26.79 -30.03 -9.00
C ILE A 342 -27.21 -31.38 -8.43
N GLU A 343 -26.98 -32.46 -9.18
CA GLU A 343 -27.25 -33.79 -8.66
C GLU A 343 -26.39 -34.07 -7.41
N PRO A 344 -26.99 -34.50 -6.28
CA PRO A 344 -26.26 -34.77 -5.03
C PRO A 344 -25.08 -35.74 -5.18
N LYS A 345 -25.11 -36.59 -6.21
CA LYS A 345 -24.04 -37.56 -6.52
C LYS A 345 -22.79 -36.91 -7.09
N GLU A 346 -22.90 -35.82 -7.86
CA GLU A 346 -21.74 -35.15 -8.47
C GLU A 346 -21.01 -34.27 -7.45
N PHE A 347 -21.76 -33.64 -6.55
CA PHE A 347 -21.22 -32.84 -5.46
C PHE A 347 -20.38 -33.69 -4.48
N ARG A 348 -20.88 -34.88 -4.11
CA ARG A 348 -20.18 -35.82 -3.22
C ARG A 348 -18.88 -36.38 -3.79
N LYS A 349 -18.68 -36.33 -5.11
CA LYS A 349 -17.45 -36.79 -5.77
C LYS A 349 -16.31 -35.77 -5.70
N LEU A 350 -16.57 -34.55 -5.23
CA LEU A 350 -15.53 -33.52 -5.15
C LEU A 350 -14.51 -33.86 -4.05
N PRO A 351 -13.19 -33.81 -4.32
CA PRO A 351 -12.16 -34.30 -3.40
C PRO A 351 -12.20 -33.60 -2.02
N TRP A 352 -12.57 -32.32 -1.99
CA TRP A 352 -12.66 -31.52 -0.78
C TRP A 352 -13.92 -31.79 0.06
N HIS A 353 -14.97 -32.38 -0.55
CA HIS A 353 -16.24 -32.63 0.13
C HIS A 353 -16.08 -33.64 1.27
N ALA A 354 -15.36 -34.74 1.01
CA ALA A 354 -15.10 -35.78 2.00
C ALA A 354 -14.31 -35.23 3.21
N THR A 355 -13.31 -34.39 2.95
CA THR A 355 -12.50 -33.74 4.02
C THR A 355 -13.34 -32.83 4.90
N LEU A 356 -14.18 -31.98 4.31
CA LEU A 356 -15.07 -31.10 5.07
C LEU A 356 -16.17 -31.87 5.80
N GLN A 357 -16.69 -32.93 5.20
CA GLN A 357 -17.71 -33.77 5.82
C GLN A 357 -17.17 -34.51 7.04
N ALA A 358 -15.96 -35.08 6.95
CA ALA A 358 -15.30 -35.71 8.10
C ALA A 358 -15.11 -34.72 9.26
N LEU A 359 -14.65 -33.50 8.97
CA LEU A 359 -14.50 -32.42 9.98
C LEU A 359 -15.82 -31.92 10.56
N ALA A 360 -16.92 -32.00 9.81
CA ALA A 360 -18.25 -31.61 10.28
C ALA A 360 -18.90 -32.67 11.18
N GLU A 361 -18.45 -33.93 11.06
CA GLU A 361 -18.95 -35.10 11.79
C GLU A 361 -18.15 -35.40 13.07
N THR A 362 -16.87 -35.04 13.12
CA THR A 362 -16.04 -34.98 14.35
C THR A 362 -16.56 -33.93 15.32
#